data_AF-A0A842NGW2-F1
#
_entry.id   AF-A0A842NGW2-F1
#
_cell.length_a   1.000
_cell.length_b   1.000
_cell.length_c   1.000
_cell.angle_alpha   90.00
_cell.angle_beta   90.00
_cell.angle_gamma   90.00
#
_symmetry.space_group_name_H-M   'P 1'
#
loop_
_entity.id
_entity.type
_entity.pdbx_description
1 polymer ?
#
loop_
_entity_poly.entity_id
_entity_poly.type
_entity_poly.pdbx_seq_one_letter_code
_entity_poly.pdbx_strand_id
1 'polypeptide(L)'
;KKFEKYIVSYVLAGSLVQGRATPQSDIDVFIVIDDTDVKKMTRAELKDKLRAIIIGMGLDAGKMTGIENKINIQVYILTDFWENIKEANPIIFTFLRDGVPFYDRGIFMPWKQLLQMGRVKPSPEAIDMFKSTGDQMIQRIKFKLRDIGMEDLFYATLTPSQAAIMLFGIAPPTPKETPEVLMDVFVKKEKLLEKSYVDILQKIIDVRKDLEHGTRKEVSGALIDELLTGAEKYMKRLNKLFKQIEKVKEEETVVHNYESVLTIIRDILRLEGVEKVKDSDIINIFEAEVIHKGLMPEKYLRILKQVVKAKKDYDAKKLLKHDVTKLNKSARELIKFLVEYIQRKRGRELEKTKIRVKHGKKFGEIILLGKKAFIIHDIDNEDKTVSVATINLDGSLSGIKKSSLEELEKGLTAVEIPAKVFIKEPIFENLKDIFGRDVEVLINY
;
A
#
# COMPACT_ATOMS: atom_id res chain seq x y z
N LYS A 1 32.70 -59.94 -20.76
CA LYS A 1 33.03 -59.88 -22.20
C LYS A 1 31.91 -60.33 -23.14
N LYS A 2 31.53 -61.63 -23.26
CA LYS A 2 30.52 -62.06 -24.27
C LYS A 2 29.12 -61.43 -24.12
N PHE A 3 28.63 -61.25 -22.88
CA PHE A 3 27.28 -60.74 -22.58
C PHE A 3 27.27 -59.34 -21.95
N GLU A 4 28.43 -58.70 -21.85
CA GLU A 4 28.64 -57.49 -21.04
C GLU A 4 27.73 -56.31 -21.44
N LYS A 5 27.46 -56.19 -22.74
CA LYS A 5 26.54 -55.16 -23.28
C LYS A 5 25.07 -55.42 -23.00
N TYR A 6 24.71 -56.62 -22.54
CA TYR A 6 23.34 -57.05 -22.29
C TYR A 6 23.04 -57.21 -20.80
N ILE A 7 24.05 -57.28 -19.92
CA ILE A 7 23.80 -57.32 -18.48
C ILE A 7 23.30 -55.96 -18.03
N VAL A 8 22.11 -55.93 -17.43
CA VAL A 8 21.52 -54.74 -16.80
C VAL A 8 22.07 -54.60 -15.39
N SER A 9 22.00 -55.67 -14.59
CA SER A 9 22.50 -55.67 -13.23
C SER A 9 22.95 -57.05 -12.74
N TYR A 10 23.93 -57.05 -11.84
CA TYR A 10 24.32 -58.17 -10.98
C TYR A 10 23.96 -57.79 -9.54
N VAL A 11 23.10 -58.55 -8.88
CA VAL A 11 22.57 -58.16 -7.58
C VAL A 11 22.66 -59.32 -6.59
N LEU A 12 23.24 -59.05 -5.42
CA LEU A 12 23.20 -59.94 -4.27
C LEU A 12 21.83 -59.87 -3.61
N ALA A 13 21.27 -61.02 -3.24
CA ALA A 13 20.01 -61.09 -2.53
C ALA A 13 20.07 -62.15 -1.41
N GLY A 14 18.91 -62.48 -0.86
CA GLY A 14 18.76 -63.58 0.07
C GLY A 14 19.26 -63.29 1.49
N SER A 15 19.49 -64.36 2.23
CA SER A 15 19.77 -64.34 3.67
C SER A 15 21.00 -63.51 4.04
N LEU A 16 21.99 -63.44 3.14
CA LEU A 16 23.24 -62.70 3.36
C LEU A 16 22.99 -61.19 3.47
N VAL A 17 22.14 -60.64 2.60
CA VAL A 17 21.79 -59.22 2.60
C VAL A 17 20.86 -58.88 3.76
N GLN A 18 20.01 -59.82 4.17
CA GLN A 18 19.09 -59.65 5.28
C GLN A 18 19.75 -59.83 6.66
N GLY A 19 21.05 -60.17 6.72
CA GLY A 19 21.77 -60.43 7.97
C GLY A 19 21.34 -61.71 8.69
N ARG A 20 20.77 -62.68 7.95
CA ARG A 20 20.26 -63.97 8.46
C ARG A 20 21.08 -65.18 7.99
N ALA A 21 22.17 -64.95 7.26
CA ALA A 21 23.02 -66.02 6.76
C ALA A 21 23.80 -66.71 7.89
N THR A 22 23.90 -68.03 7.79
CA THR A 22 24.78 -68.89 8.57
C THR A 22 26.01 -69.27 7.75
N PRO A 23 27.08 -69.84 8.36
CA PRO A 23 28.25 -70.32 7.61
C PRO A 23 27.93 -71.34 6.51
N GLN A 24 26.79 -72.05 6.59
CA GLN A 24 26.34 -73.03 5.60
C GLN A 24 25.34 -72.45 4.58
N SER A 25 25.01 -71.16 4.64
CA SER A 25 24.01 -70.56 3.76
C SER A 25 24.52 -70.40 2.33
N ASP A 26 23.63 -70.62 1.36
CA ASP A 26 23.90 -70.37 -0.06
C ASP A 26 24.08 -68.86 -0.33
N ILE A 27 24.85 -68.54 -1.38
CA ILE A 27 25.02 -67.17 -1.85
C ILE A 27 24.01 -66.92 -2.97
N ASP A 28 22.92 -66.24 -2.67
CA ASP A 28 21.87 -65.90 -3.64
C ASP A 28 22.27 -64.67 -4.46
N VAL A 29 22.39 -64.86 -5.78
CA VAL A 29 22.65 -63.78 -6.74
C VAL A 29 21.59 -63.86 -7.83
N PHE A 30 21.13 -62.71 -8.30
CA PHE A 30 20.35 -62.66 -9.52
C PHE A 30 20.95 -61.69 -10.54
N ILE A 31 20.64 -61.98 -11.79
CA ILE A 31 21.15 -61.25 -12.96
C ILE A 31 19.97 -60.82 -13.79
N VAL A 32 19.90 -59.53 -14.12
CA VAL A 32 18.93 -59.00 -15.08
C VAL A 32 19.64 -58.77 -16.41
N ILE A 33 19.06 -59.28 -17.49
CA ILE A 33 19.63 -59.25 -18.84
C ILE A 33 18.66 -58.56 -19.79
N ASP A 34 19.14 -57.57 -20.52
CA ASP A 34 18.38 -56.84 -21.52
C ASP A 34 18.04 -57.75 -22.70
N ASP A 35 16.75 -58.06 -22.86
CA ASP A 35 16.20 -58.85 -23.96
C ASP A 35 15.44 -58.00 -24.99
N THR A 36 15.47 -56.66 -24.86
CA THR A 36 14.58 -55.76 -25.63
C THR A 36 14.85 -55.74 -27.13
N ASP A 37 16.06 -56.12 -27.57
CA ASP A 37 16.44 -56.18 -28.98
C ASP A 37 16.31 -57.59 -29.60
N VAL A 38 15.92 -58.60 -28.82
CA VAL A 38 15.86 -60.00 -29.27
C VAL A 38 14.57 -60.28 -30.05
N LYS A 39 14.73 -60.73 -31.31
CA LYS A 39 13.60 -61.02 -32.22
C LYS A 39 13.58 -62.45 -32.78
N LYS A 40 14.65 -63.23 -32.58
CA LYS A 40 14.88 -64.52 -33.27
C LYS A 40 14.37 -65.75 -32.51
N MET A 41 13.97 -65.60 -31.25
CA MET A 41 13.46 -66.66 -30.39
C MET A 41 12.49 -66.09 -29.37
N THR A 42 11.68 -66.95 -28.75
CA THR A 42 10.74 -66.53 -27.71
C THR A 42 11.46 -66.17 -26.41
N ARG A 43 10.79 -65.41 -25.53
CA ARG A 43 11.32 -65.04 -24.21
C ARG A 43 11.67 -66.25 -23.35
N ALA A 44 10.84 -67.29 -23.40
CA ALA A 44 11.06 -68.54 -22.65
C ALA A 44 12.33 -69.26 -23.14
N GLU A 45 12.47 -69.44 -24.46
CA GLU A 45 13.65 -70.07 -25.06
C GLU A 45 14.93 -69.27 -24.78
N LEU A 46 14.86 -67.94 -24.81
CA LEU A 46 15.98 -67.08 -24.48
C LEU A 46 16.40 -67.25 -23.01
N LYS A 47 15.43 -67.22 -22.09
CA LYS A 47 15.66 -67.38 -20.65
C LYS A 47 16.32 -68.71 -20.33
N ASP A 48 15.84 -69.81 -20.90
CA ASP A 48 16.41 -71.14 -20.66
C ASP A 48 17.84 -71.27 -21.19
N LYS A 49 18.11 -70.75 -22.40
CA LYS A 49 19.47 -70.72 -22.95
C LYS A 49 20.42 -69.88 -22.11
N LEU A 50 20.02 -68.67 -21.71
CA LEU A 50 20.83 -67.79 -20.86
C LEU A 50 21.08 -68.43 -19.49
N ARG A 51 20.05 -69.06 -18.91
CA ARG A 51 20.16 -69.78 -17.64
C ARG A 51 21.17 -70.91 -17.70
N ALA A 52 21.13 -71.76 -18.73
CA ALA A 52 22.09 -72.85 -18.89
C ALA A 52 23.54 -72.35 -18.98
N ILE A 53 23.77 -71.29 -19.76
CA ILE A 53 25.09 -70.68 -19.93
C ILE A 53 25.60 -70.08 -18.61
N ILE A 54 24.76 -69.32 -17.92
CA ILE A 54 25.13 -68.59 -16.71
C ILE A 54 25.36 -69.54 -15.53
N ILE A 55 24.56 -70.59 -15.38
CA ILE A 55 24.78 -71.62 -14.36
C ILE A 55 26.13 -72.31 -14.58
N GLY A 56 26.46 -72.65 -15.83
CA GLY A 56 27.78 -73.20 -16.18
C GLY A 56 28.92 -72.25 -15.77
N MET A 57 28.81 -70.97 -16.10
CA MET A 57 29.78 -69.95 -15.70
C MET A 57 29.87 -69.78 -14.17
N GLY A 58 28.75 -69.92 -13.45
CA GLY A 58 28.70 -69.87 -11.99
C GLY A 58 29.47 -71.01 -11.32
N LEU A 59 29.37 -72.22 -11.85
CA LEU A 59 30.12 -73.39 -11.37
C LEU A 59 31.63 -73.20 -11.55
N ASP A 60 32.05 -72.66 -12.69
CA ASP A 60 33.46 -72.36 -12.95
C ASP A 60 33.97 -71.26 -12.01
N ALA A 61 33.17 -70.21 -11.79
CA ALA A 61 33.50 -69.13 -10.86
C ALA A 61 33.65 -69.63 -9.41
N GLY A 62 32.76 -70.53 -8.95
CA GLY A 62 32.86 -71.15 -7.63
C GLY A 62 34.17 -71.93 -7.46
N LYS A 63 34.54 -72.74 -8.46
CA LYS A 63 35.83 -73.48 -8.46
C LYS A 63 37.04 -72.55 -8.45
N MET A 64 37.01 -71.46 -9.21
CA MET A 64 38.12 -70.51 -9.30
C MET A 64 38.32 -69.70 -8.02
N THR A 65 37.23 -69.39 -7.31
CA THR A 65 37.26 -68.54 -6.10
C THR A 65 37.45 -69.33 -4.81
N GLY A 66 37.36 -70.67 -4.87
CA GLY A 66 37.48 -71.54 -3.69
C GLY A 66 36.31 -71.43 -2.71
N ILE A 67 35.16 -70.87 -3.15
CA ILE A 67 33.97 -70.74 -2.32
C ILE A 67 33.35 -72.13 -2.15
N GLU A 68 33.26 -72.60 -0.89
CA GLU A 68 32.64 -73.90 -0.54
C GLU A 68 31.11 -73.83 -0.58
N ASN A 69 30.53 -72.66 -0.30
CA ASN A 69 29.10 -72.41 -0.31
C ASN A 69 28.56 -72.35 -1.75
N LYS A 70 27.36 -72.88 -1.97
CA LYS A 70 26.75 -72.89 -3.31
C LYS A 70 26.35 -71.48 -3.73
N ILE A 71 26.81 -71.05 -4.91
CA ILE A 71 26.33 -69.82 -5.55
C ILE A 71 25.04 -70.13 -6.29
N ASN A 72 23.91 -69.64 -5.79
CA ASN A 72 22.60 -69.82 -6.38
C ASN A 72 22.27 -68.63 -7.30
N ILE A 73 22.43 -68.83 -8.62
CA ILE A 73 22.22 -67.78 -9.61
C ILE A 73 20.83 -67.86 -10.25
N GLN A 74 20.02 -66.82 -10.05
CA GLN A 74 18.73 -66.64 -10.71
C GLN A 74 18.86 -65.72 -11.92
N VAL A 75 18.33 -66.14 -13.07
CA VAL A 75 18.43 -65.39 -14.33
C VAL A 75 17.08 -64.81 -14.71
N TYR A 76 17.05 -63.48 -14.84
CA TYR A 76 15.90 -62.72 -15.29
C TYR A 76 16.23 -61.99 -16.58
N ILE A 77 15.25 -61.94 -17.48
CA ILE A 77 15.27 -61.03 -18.62
C ILE A 77 14.55 -59.74 -18.24
N LEU A 78 14.99 -58.61 -18.78
CA LEU A 78 14.57 -57.27 -18.37
C LEU A 78 13.05 -57.08 -18.49
N THR A 79 12.46 -57.53 -19.60
CA THR A 79 11.02 -57.39 -19.84
C THR A 79 10.19 -58.18 -18.82
N ASP A 80 10.60 -59.40 -18.49
CA ASP A 80 9.95 -60.26 -17.48
C ASP A 80 10.11 -59.65 -16.07
N PHE A 81 11.30 -59.19 -15.72
CA PHE A 81 11.56 -58.54 -14.44
C PHE A 81 10.69 -57.28 -14.24
N TRP A 82 10.57 -56.46 -15.28
CA TRP A 82 9.72 -55.26 -15.28
C TRP A 82 8.23 -55.59 -15.11
N GLU A 83 7.72 -56.59 -15.84
CA GLU A 83 6.32 -57.03 -15.66
C GLU A 83 6.09 -57.54 -14.24
N ASN A 84 7.03 -58.30 -13.66
CA ASN A 84 6.93 -58.74 -12.27
C ASN A 84 6.97 -57.59 -11.24
N ILE A 85 7.65 -56.47 -11.54
CA ILE A 85 7.56 -55.24 -10.72
C ILE A 85 6.14 -54.66 -10.82
N LYS A 86 5.56 -54.59 -12.02
CA LYS A 86 4.20 -54.07 -12.23
C LYS A 86 3.12 -54.93 -11.57
N GLU A 87 3.28 -56.24 -11.62
CA GLU A 87 2.36 -57.23 -11.03
C GLU A 87 2.57 -57.43 -9.52
N ALA A 88 3.55 -56.73 -8.93
CA ALA A 88 3.91 -56.83 -7.52
C ALA A 88 4.24 -58.25 -7.06
N ASN A 89 5.08 -58.93 -7.85
CA ASN A 89 5.62 -60.23 -7.48
C ASN A 89 6.40 -60.14 -6.15
N PRO A 90 6.03 -60.91 -5.11
CA PRO A 90 6.65 -60.82 -3.78
C PRO A 90 8.17 -61.05 -3.78
N ILE A 91 8.66 -61.93 -4.66
CA ILE A 91 10.09 -62.26 -4.77
C ILE A 91 10.84 -61.06 -5.35
N ILE A 92 10.32 -60.48 -6.44
CA ILE A 92 10.94 -59.32 -7.09
C ILE A 92 10.92 -58.09 -6.17
N PHE A 93 9.86 -57.91 -5.38
CA PHE A 93 9.82 -56.83 -4.38
C PHE A 93 10.85 -57.03 -3.28
N THR A 94 11.05 -58.26 -2.82
CA THR A 94 12.11 -58.59 -1.85
C THR A 94 13.49 -58.31 -2.46
N PHE A 95 13.70 -58.72 -3.71
CA PHE A 95 14.94 -58.44 -4.44
C PHE A 95 15.19 -56.95 -4.62
N LEU A 96 14.16 -56.18 -4.95
CA LEU A 96 14.29 -54.74 -5.15
C LEU A 96 14.54 -54.00 -3.84
N ARG A 97 13.87 -54.40 -2.75
CA ARG A 97 14.01 -53.80 -1.42
C ARG A 97 15.38 -54.10 -0.81
N ASP A 98 15.72 -55.38 -0.73
CA ASP A 98 16.89 -55.81 0.02
C ASP A 98 18.13 -55.79 -0.88
N GLY A 99 17.98 -56.19 -2.14
CA GLY A 99 19.08 -56.49 -3.04
C GLY A 99 20.16 -55.41 -3.13
N VAL A 100 21.42 -55.86 -3.13
CA VAL A 100 22.61 -55.01 -3.20
C VAL A 100 23.26 -55.21 -4.57
N PRO A 101 23.21 -54.20 -5.47
CA PRO A 101 23.80 -54.35 -6.79
C PRO A 101 25.33 -54.29 -6.69
N PHE A 102 26.01 -55.30 -7.24
CA PHE A 102 27.45 -55.27 -7.49
C PHE A 102 27.77 -54.56 -8.82
N TYR A 103 26.78 -54.53 -9.71
CA TYR A 103 26.84 -53.86 -10.99
C TYR A 103 25.43 -53.45 -11.38
N ASP A 104 25.27 -52.24 -11.88
CA ASP A 104 24.01 -51.72 -12.41
C ASP A 104 24.32 -50.72 -13.53
N ARG A 105 23.58 -50.80 -14.63
CA ARG A 105 23.66 -49.83 -15.74
C ARG A 105 22.72 -48.64 -15.57
N GLY A 106 22.27 -48.40 -14.34
CA GLY A 106 21.38 -47.30 -13.99
C GLY A 106 19.90 -47.63 -14.14
N ILE A 107 19.51 -48.90 -13.96
CA ILE A 107 18.11 -49.33 -14.00
C ILE A 107 17.67 -49.85 -12.63
N PHE A 108 18.45 -50.72 -12.00
CA PHE A 108 18.07 -51.36 -10.75
C PHE A 108 18.00 -50.37 -9.58
N MET A 109 19.00 -49.50 -9.43
CA MET A 109 19.03 -48.51 -8.34
C MET A 109 17.87 -47.50 -8.42
N PRO A 110 17.53 -46.93 -9.58
CA PRO A 110 16.33 -46.12 -9.73
C PRO A 110 15.04 -46.85 -9.34
N TRP A 111 14.86 -48.11 -9.74
CA TRP A 111 13.69 -48.88 -9.31
C TRP A 111 13.65 -49.07 -7.79
N LYS A 112 14.80 -49.33 -7.16
CA LYS A 112 14.90 -49.44 -5.69
C LYS A 112 14.51 -48.14 -5.00
N GLN A 113 14.98 -47.00 -5.50
CA GLN A 113 14.60 -45.68 -4.98
C GLN A 113 13.11 -45.40 -5.18
N LEU A 114 12.55 -45.73 -6.35
CA LEU A 114 11.11 -45.58 -6.61
C LEU A 114 10.26 -46.43 -5.66
N LEU A 115 10.72 -47.64 -5.31
CA LEU A 115 10.08 -48.47 -4.30
C LEU A 115 10.12 -47.79 -2.92
N GLN A 116 11.29 -47.31 -2.48
CA GLN A 116 11.46 -46.61 -1.20
C GLN A 116 10.63 -45.32 -1.10
N MET A 117 10.43 -44.62 -2.21
CA MET A 117 9.55 -43.44 -2.31
C MET A 117 8.05 -43.80 -2.36
N GLY A 118 7.68 -45.08 -2.30
CA GLY A 118 6.30 -45.54 -2.41
C GLY A 118 5.68 -45.33 -3.80
N ARG A 119 6.51 -45.20 -4.85
CA ARG A 119 6.05 -45.02 -6.24
C ARG A 119 5.73 -46.34 -6.94
N VAL A 120 6.35 -47.43 -6.51
CA VAL A 120 6.01 -48.80 -6.95
C VAL A 120 4.85 -49.31 -6.10
N LYS A 121 3.75 -49.73 -6.73
CA LYS A 121 2.50 -50.12 -6.06
C LYS A 121 2.10 -51.56 -6.41
N PRO A 122 1.41 -52.28 -5.51
CA PRO A 122 1.15 -51.96 -4.10
C PRO A 122 2.32 -52.38 -3.18
N SER A 123 3.14 -51.43 -2.72
CA SER A 123 4.20 -51.68 -1.73
C SER A 123 3.81 -51.17 -0.33
N PRO A 124 4.34 -51.75 0.76
CA PRO A 124 4.20 -51.18 2.11
C PRO A 124 4.60 -49.70 2.18
N GLU A 125 5.68 -49.33 1.48
CA GLU A 125 6.18 -47.96 1.38
C GLU A 125 5.15 -47.02 0.72
N ALA A 126 4.46 -47.49 -0.32
CA ALA A 126 3.35 -46.75 -0.93
C ALA A 126 2.18 -46.60 0.05
N ILE A 127 1.82 -47.65 0.79
CA ILE A 127 0.73 -47.63 1.77
C ILE A 127 1.02 -46.61 2.88
N ASP A 128 2.24 -46.60 3.43
CA ASP A 128 2.66 -45.65 4.45
C ASP A 128 2.66 -44.20 3.92
N MET A 129 3.11 -43.99 2.68
CA MET A 129 3.00 -42.70 2.00
C MET A 129 1.54 -42.26 1.89
N PHE A 130 0.62 -43.13 1.43
CA PHE A 130 -0.80 -42.81 1.34
C PHE A 130 -1.40 -42.49 2.71
N LYS A 131 -1.05 -43.26 3.75
CA LYS A 131 -1.51 -43.05 5.13
C LYS A 131 -1.03 -41.71 5.69
N SER A 132 0.27 -41.42 5.59
CA SER A 132 0.87 -40.16 6.10
C SER A 132 0.36 -38.91 5.39
N THR A 133 -0.11 -39.03 4.14
CA THR A 133 -0.71 -37.91 3.41
C THR A 133 -1.93 -37.34 4.16
N GLY A 134 -2.74 -38.20 4.80
CA GLY A 134 -3.88 -37.75 5.60
C GLY A 134 -3.46 -36.82 6.74
N ASP A 135 -2.45 -37.24 7.51
CA ASP A 135 -1.92 -36.46 8.63
C ASP A 135 -1.33 -35.12 8.16
N GLN A 136 -0.59 -35.11 7.06
CA GLN A 136 -0.05 -33.88 6.46
C GLN A 136 -1.16 -32.90 6.07
N MET A 137 -2.27 -33.40 5.50
CA MET A 137 -3.41 -32.55 5.14
C MET A 137 -4.10 -31.98 6.38
N ILE A 138 -4.23 -32.74 7.47
CA ILE A 138 -4.76 -32.23 8.73
C ILE A 138 -3.87 -31.12 9.30
N GLN A 139 -2.55 -31.29 9.30
CA GLN A 139 -1.62 -30.23 9.75
C GLN A 139 -1.75 -28.96 8.88
N ARG A 140 -1.90 -29.12 7.57
CA ARG A 140 -2.16 -28.00 6.65
C ARG A 140 -3.46 -27.28 6.97
N ILE A 141 -4.53 -28.00 7.31
CA ILE A 141 -5.81 -27.39 7.71
C ILE A 141 -5.64 -26.60 9.01
N LYS A 142 -4.98 -27.17 10.03
CA LYS A 142 -4.70 -26.48 11.29
C LYS A 142 -3.89 -25.19 11.07
N PHE A 143 -2.89 -25.23 10.21
CA PHE A 143 -2.10 -24.06 9.84
C PHE A 143 -2.98 -22.96 9.21
N LYS A 144 -3.82 -23.32 8.23
CA LYS A 144 -4.73 -22.36 7.57
C LYS A 144 -5.72 -21.73 8.56
N LEU A 145 -6.31 -22.51 9.47
CA LEU A 145 -7.23 -21.97 10.48
C LEU A 145 -6.53 -20.98 11.40
N ARG A 146 -5.28 -21.26 11.77
CA ARG A 146 -4.47 -20.33 12.56
C ARG A 146 -4.20 -19.04 11.81
N ASP A 147 -3.81 -19.13 10.54
CA ASP A 147 -3.51 -17.98 9.67
C ASP A 147 -4.73 -17.05 9.52
N ILE A 148 -5.91 -17.63 9.23
CA ILE A 148 -7.18 -16.89 9.14
C ILE A 148 -7.49 -16.13 10.44
N GLY A 149 -7.29 -16.79 11.59
CA GLY A 149 -7.56 -16.19 12.91
C GLY A 149 -6.53 -15.14 13.33
N MET A 150 -5.29 -15.26 12.89
CA MET A 150 -4.18 -14.41 13.31
C MET A 150 -4.04 -13.17 12.42
N GLU A 151 -4.14 -13.33 11.10
CA GLU A 151 -3.81 -12.29 10.13
C GLU A 151 -5.07 -11.78 9.39
N ASP A 152 -5.80 -12.67 8.70
CA ASP A 152 -6.88 -12.27 7.80
C ASP A 152 -7.99 -11.50 8.52
N LEU A 153 -8.55 -12.09 9.58
CA LEU A 153 -9.65 -11.46 10.34
C LEU A 153 -9.21 -10.18 11.07
N PHE A 154 -7.96 -10.16 11.52
CA PHE A 154 -7.38 -9.00 12.19
C PHE A 154 -7.26 -7.81 11.22
N TYR A 155 -6.59 -7.97 10.07
CA TYR A 155 -6.45 -6.86 9.14
C TYR A 155 -7.75 -6.49 8.44
N ALA A 156 -8.64 -7.46 8.20
CA ALA A 156 -9.96 -7.20 7.65
C ALA A 156 -10.82 -6.28 8.54
N THR A 157 -10.59 -6.29 9.86
CA THR A 157 -11.33 -5.44 10.80
C THR A 157 -10.55 -4.20 11.22
N LEU A 158 -9.28 -4.34 11.59
CA LEU A 158 -8.45 -3.24 12.11
C LEU A 158 -8.24 -2.11 11.10
N THR A 159 -7.80 -2.43 9.88
CA THR A 159 -7.41 -1.41 8.90
C THR A 159 -8.60 -0.52 8.51
N PRO A 160 -9.80 -1.08 8.24
CA PRO A 160 -10.99 -0.26 8.05
C PRO A 160 -11.38 0.57 9.28
N SER A 161 -11.20 0.05 10.50
CA SER A 161 -11.44 0.82 11.73
C SER A 161 -10.56 2.05 11.81
N GLN A 162 -9.26 1.90 11.54
CA GLN A 162 -8.30 3.01 11.50
C GLN A 162 -8.68 4.02 10.40
N ALA A 163 -9.13 3.55 9.23
CA ALA A 163 -9.61 4.43 8.16
C ALA A 163 -10.86 5.24 8.57
N ALA A 164 -11.78 4.67 9.37
CA ALA A 164 -12.93 5.42 9.90
C ALA A 164 -12.49 6.52 10.87
N ILE A 165 -11.49 6.24 11.72
CA ILE A 165 -10.86 7.22 12.62
C ILE A 165 -10.18 8.35 11.83
N MET A 166 -9.43 7.99 10.79
CA MET A 166 -8.79 8.95 9.87
C MET A 166 -9.80 9.84 9.15
N LEU A 167 -10.91 9.27 8.67
CA LEU A 167 -11.96 10.04 8.02
C LEU A 167 -12.58 11.08 8.97
N PHE A 168 -12.65 10.76 10.27
CA PHE A 168 -13.10 11.71 11.29
C PHE A 168 -12.07 12.81 11.60
N GLY A 169 -10.85 12.71 11.08
CA GLY A 169 -9.77 13.69 11.22
C GLY A 169 -8.78 13.37 12.35
N ILE A 170 -8.76 12.13 12.85
CA ILE A 170 -7.85 11.69 13.91
C ILE A 170 -6.79 10.77 13.28
N ALA A 171 -5.52 10.92 13.67
CA ALA A 171 -4.45 10.05 13.18
C ALA A 171 -4.73 8.56 13.53
N PRO A 172 -4.33 7.60 12.68
CA PRO A 172 -4.62 6.19 12.93
C PRO A 172 -3.87 5.72 14.18
N PRO A 173 -4.57 5.19 15.20
CA PRO A 173 -3.95 4.70 16.43
C PRO A 173 -3.29 3.34 16.22
N THR A 174 -2.53 2.87 17.20
CA THR A 174 -1.95 1.51 17.16
C THR A 174 -3.05 0.43 17.23
N PRO A 175 -2.76 -0.83 16.85
CA PRO A 175 -3.73 -1.92 16.98
C PRO A 175 -4.32 -2.06 18.38
N LYS A 176 -3.50 -1.84 19.42
CA LYS A 176 -3.91 -1.96 20.82
C LYS A 176 -4.86 -0.83 21.25
N GLU A 177 -4.63 0.36 20.73
CA GLU A 177 -5.40 1.58 21.09
C GLU A 177 -6.65 1.75 20.23
N THR A 178 -6.71 1.11 19.05
CA THR A 178 -7.82 1.30 18.11
C THR A 178 -9.21 1.05 18.74
N PRO A 179 -9.45 -0.03 19.52
CA PRO A 179 -10.74 -0.24 20.18
C PRO A 179 -11.11 0.86 21.17
N GLU A 180 -10.13 1.37 21.94
CA GLU A 180 -10.32 2.45 22.91
C GLU A 180 -10.71 3.76 22.22
N VAL A 181 -9.99 4.11 21.14
CA VAL A 181 -10.31 5.31 20.35
C VAL A 181 -11.70 5.20 19.71
N LEU A 182 -12.08 4.03 19.16
CA LEU A 182 -13.43 3.83 18.64
C LEU A 182 -14.50 3.99 19.73
N MET A 183 -14.24 3.46 20.93
CA MET A 183 -15.14 3.56 22.07
C MET A 183 -15.33 5.02 22.49
N ASP A 184 -14.25 5.78 22.65
CA ASP A 184 -14.33 7.15 23.14
C ASP A 184 -14.93 8.09 22.11
N VAL A 185 -14.51 7.98 20.85
CA VAL A 185 -14.97 8.86 19.77
C VAL A 185 -16.36 8.46 19.31
N PHE A 186 -16.53 7.25 18.78
CA PHE A 186 -17.76 6.90 18.07
C PHE A 186 -18.86 6.33 18.96
N VAL A 187 -18.54 5.78 20.13
CA VAL A 187 -19.57 5.24 21.06
C VAL A 187 -19.97 6.29 22.10
N LYS A 188 -19.02 6.84 22.86
CA LYS A 188 -19.31 7.75 23.97
C LYS A 188 -19.63 9.17 23.51
N LYS A 189 -18.74 9.77 22.70
CA LYS A 189 -18.84 11.18 22.30
C LYS A 189 -19.86 11.39 21.18
N GLU A 190 -19.64 10.79 20.02
CA GLU A 190 -20.47 11.00 18.82
C GLU A 190 -21.72 10.11 18.79
N LYS A 191 -21.72 8.99 19.55
CA LYS A 191 -22.83 8.01 19.62
C LYS A 191 -23.26 7.48 18.24
N LEU A 192 -22.30 7.35 17.33
CA LEU A 192 -22.47 6.85 15.97
C LEU A 192 -22.21 5.34 15.85
N LEU A 193 -21.64 4.70 16.86
CA LEU A 193 -21.33 3.27 16.90
C LEU A 193 -21.81 2.65 18.22
N GLU A 194 -22.29 1.42 18.17
CA GLU A 194 -22.70 0.67 19.35
C GLU A 194 -21.52 -0.11 19.95
N LYS A 195 -21.46 -0.17 21.29
CA LYS A 195 -20.37 -0.84 22.03
C LYS A 195 -20.08 -2.26 21.54
N SER A 196 -21.13 -3.04 21.24
CA SER A 196 -21.00 -4.44 20.81
C SER A 196 -20.15 -4.64 19.56
N TYR A 197 -20.05 -3.62 18.69
CA TYR A 197 -19.18 -3.69 17.52
C TYR A 197 -17.70 -3.47 17.88
N VAL A 198 -17.42 -2.61 18.87
CA VAL A 198 -16.06 -2.45 19.40
C VAL A 198 -15.61 -3.73 20.10
N ASP A 199 -16.52 -4.39 20.84
CA ASP A 199 -16.23 -5.66 21.51
C ASP A 199 -15.86 -6.78 20.50
N ILE A 200 -16.44 -6.78 19.29
CA ILE A 200 -16.06 -7.72 18.21
C ILE A 200 -14.60 -7.49 17.79
N LEU A 201 -14.22 -6.23 17.52
CA LEU A 201 -12.84 -5.89 17.14
C LEU A 201 -11.86 -6.27 18.25
N GLN A 202 -12.19 -5.94 19.50
CA GLN A 202 -11.38 -6.28 20.66
C GLN A 202 -11.15 -7.79 20.75
N LYS A 203 -12.21 -8.59 20.61
CA LYS A 203 -12.12 -10.06 20.63
C LYS A 203 -11.19 -10.60 19.55
N ILE A 204 -11.25 -10.07 18.33
CA ILE A 204 -10.36 -10.49 17.23
C ILE A 204 -8.89 -10.15 17.55
N ILE A 205 -8.64 -8.94 18.08
CA ILE A 205 -7.29 -8.51 18.47
C ILE A 205 -6.72 -9.40 19.59
N ASP A 206 -7.54 -9.76 20.57
CA ASP A 206 -7.12 -10.61 21.68
C ASP A 206 -6.82 -12.03 21.22
N VAL A 207 -7.64 -12.60 20.33
CA VAL A 207 -7.35 -13.91 19.72
C VAL A 207 -6.03 -13.87 18.94
N ARG A 208 -5.76 -12.82 18.16
CA ARG A 208 -4.48 -12.68 17.47
C ARG A 208 -3.30 -12.68 18.45
N LYS A 209 -3.37 -11.89 19.53
CA LYS A 209 -2.31 -11.84 20.55
C LYS A 209 -2.09 -13.21 21.19
N ASP A 210 -3.15 -13.94 21.49
CA ASP A 210 -3.04 -15.29 22.06
C ASP A 210 -2.35 -16.27 21.11
N LEU A 211 -2.59 -16.13 19.79
CA LEU A 211 -1.96 -16.94 18.76
C LEU A 211 -0.50 -16.52 18.47
N GLU A 212 -0.19 -15.24 18.57
CA GLU A 212 1.14 -14.66 18.36
C GLU A 212 2.09 -15.06 19.50
N HIS A 213 1.65 -14.93 20.76
CA HIS A 213 2.44 -15.30 21.95
C HIS A 213 2.49 -16.81 22.22
N GLY A 214 1.77 -17.60 21.43
CA GLY A 214 1.76 -19.07 21.56
C GLY A 214 1.06 -19.58 22.82
N THR A 215 0.31 -18.72 23.53
CA THR A 215 -0.55 -19.12 24.65
C THR A 215 -1.70 -20.01 24.16
N ARG A 216 -2.11 -19.85 22.89
CA ARG A 216 -3.01 -20.75 22.17
C ARG A 216 -2.30 -21.41 20.98
N LYS A 217 -2.08 -22.73 21.05
CA LYS A 217 -1.39 -23.49 19.99
C LYS A 217 -2.32 -23.97 18.87
N GLU A 218 -3.59 -24.21 19.17
CA GLU A 218 -4.58 -24.70 18.21
C GLU A 218 -5.81 -23.79 18.15
N VAL A 219 -6.34 -23.65 16.94
CA VAL A 219 -7.54 -22.87 16.65
C VAL A 219 -8.63 -23.83 16.16
N SER A 220 -9.79 -23.80 16.81
CA SER A 220 -10.94 -24.59 16.39
C SER A 220 -11.69 -23.91 15.25
N GLY A 221 -12.28 -24.71 14.36
CA GLY A 221 -13.14 -24.19 13.28
C GLY A 221 -14.34 -23.40 13.82
N ALA A 222 -14.92 -23.81 14.95
CA ALA A 222 -16.02 -23.11 15.60
C ALA A 222 -15.65 -21.69 16.06
N LEU A 223 -14.42 -21.51 16.58
CA LEU A 223 -13.94 -20.18 16.94
C LEU A 223 -13.78 -19.31 15.69
N ILE A 224 -13.22 -19.85 14.61
CA ILE A 224 -13.04 -19.11 13.36
C ILE A 224 -14.39 -18.71 12.77
N ASP A 225 -15.37 -19.60 12.78
CA ASP A 225 -16.73 -19.31 12.33
C ASP A 225 -17.39 -18.18 13.14
N GLU A 226 -17.20 -18.20 14.47
CA GLU A 226 -17.67 -17.13 15.35
C GLU A 226 -17.02 -15.78 15.03
N LEU A 227 -15.69 -15.75 14.88
CA LEU A 227 -14.94 -14.53 14.58
C LEU A 227 -15.27 -13.99 13.20
N LEU A 228 -15.42 -14.87 12.20
CA LEU A 228 -15.82 -14.51 10.84
C LEU A 228 -17.21 -13.89 10.81
N THR A 229 -18.18 -14.54 11.47
CA THR A 229 -19.55 -14.00 11.58
C THR A 229 -19.56 -12.63 12.28
N GLY A 230 -18.75 -12.49 13.33
CA GLY A 230 -18.53 -11.21 14.01
C GLY A 230 -17.95 -10.15 13.08
N ALA A 231 -16.88 -10.47 12.35
CA ALA A 231 -16.21 -9.58 11.42
C ALA A 231 -17.13 -9.12 10.28
N GLU A 232 -17.92 -10.01 9.69
CA GLU A 232 -18.90 -9.64 8.66
C GLU A 232 -19.96 -8.67 9.18
N LYS A 233 -20.50 -8.94 10.38
CA LYS A 233 -21.46 -8.06 11.04
C LYS A 233 -20.84 -6.70 11.35
N TYR A 234 -19.60 -6.70 11.83
CA TYR A 234 -18.80 -5.51 12.09
C TYR A 234 -18.61 -4.67 10.83
N MET A 235 -18.14 -5.28 9.74
CA MET A 235 -17.88 -4.58 8.48
C MET A 235 -19.14 -3.97 7.86
N LYS A 236 -20.27 -4.68 7.91
CA LYS A 236 -21.57 -4.14 7.49
C LYS A 236 -21.94 -2.89 8.29
N ARG A 237 -21.67 -2.87 9.60
CA ARG A 237 -21.95 -1.71 10.45
C ARG A 237 -20.95 -0.58 10.23
N LEU A 238 -19.67 -0.90 10.07
CA LEU A 238 -18.61 0.05 9.84
C LEU A 238 -18.85 0.83 8.54
N ASN A 239 -19.29 0.18 7.47
CA ASN A 239 -19.70 0.85 6.23
C ASN A 239 -20.84 1.86 6.43
N LYS A 240 -21.75 1.63 7.39
CA LYS A 240 -22.77 2.62 7.77
C LYS A 240 -22.14 3.77 8.56
N LEU A 241 -21.19 3.48 9.45
CA LEU A 241 -20.44 4.49 10.20
C LEU A 241 -19.69 5.43 9.25
N PHE A 242 -19.02 4.92 8.22
CA PHE A 242 -18.36 5.76 7.20
C PHE A 242 -19.32 6.79 6.60
N LYS A 243 -20.51 6.37 6.17
CA LYS A 243 -21.54 7.28 5.63
C LYS A 243 -22.04 8.30 6.65
N GLN A 244 -22.10 7.92 7.92
CA GLN A 244 -22.48 8.83 9.01
C GLN A 244 -21.39 9.87 9.27
N ILE A 245 -20.12 9.47 9.28
CA ILE A 245 -18.97 10.37 9.44
C ILE A 245 -18.90 11.35 8.27
N GLU A 246 -19.02 10.88 7.02
CA GLU A 246 -19.05 11.75 5.84
C GLU A 246 -20.12 12.83 5.98
N LYS A 247 -21.33 12.44 6.42
CA LYS A 247 -22.43 13.39 6.61
C LYS A 247 -22.08 14.44 7.67
N VAL A 248 -21.52 14.04 8.81
CA VAL A 248 -21.09 14.98 9.87
C VAL A 248 -20.03 15.94 9.34
N LYS A 249 -19.03 15.45 8.60
CA LYS A 249 -17.96 16.28 8.03
C LYS A 249 -18.46 17.23 6.95
N GLU A 250 -19.37 16.78 6.10
CA GLU A 250 -20.03 17.61 5.09
C GLU A 250 -20.81 18.76 5.75
N GLU A 251 -21.51 18.47 6.85
CA GLU A 251 -22.24 19.45 7.64
C GLU A 251 -21.32 20.45 8.37
N GLU A 252 -20.23 20.00 9.00
CA GLU A 252 -19.20 20.86 9.61
C GLU A 252 -18.62 21.84 8.58
N THR A 253 -18.40 21.37 7.35
CA THR A 253 -17.87 22.18 6.25
C THR A 253 -18.81 23.34 5.87
N VAL A 254 -20.13 23.17 6.02
CA VAL A 254 -21.11 24.25 5.77
C VAL A 254 -20.91 25.41 6.76
N VAL A 255 -20.69 25.09 8.04
CA VAL A 255 -20.42 26.09 9.08
C VAL A 255 -19.12 26.83 8.78
N HIS A 256 -18.05 26.10 8.48
CA HIS A 256 -16.75 26.69 8.16
C HIS A 256 -16.79 27.58 6.90
N ASN A 257 -17.50 27.13 5.86
CA ASN A 257 -17.71 27.91 4.64
C ASN A 257 -18.51 29.20 4.92
N TYR A 258 -19.55 29.11 5.74
CA TYR A 258 -20.34 30.28 6.15
C TYR A 258 -19.46 31.32 6.87
N GLU A 259 -18.70 30.90 7.88
CA GLU A 259 -17.81 31.79 8.65
C GLU A 259 -16.73 32.43 7.77
N SER A 260 -16.14 31.63 6.87
CA SER A 260 -15.13 32.11 5.91
C SER A 260 -15.71 33.16 4.96
N VAL A 261 -16.89 32.89 4.36
CA VAL A 261 -17.58 33.83 3.48
C VAL A 261 -17.89 35.13 4.21
N LEU A 262 -18.43 35.08 5.44
CA LEU A 262 -18.73 36.29 6.20
C LEU A 262 -17.48 37.10 6.53
N THR A 263 -16.39 36.44 6.89
CA THR A 263 -15.12 37.10 7.20
C THR A 263 -14.58 37.86 5.99
N ILE A 264 -14.53 37.20 4.82
CA ILE A 264 -14.05 37.83 3.59
C ILE A 264 -14.97 38.97 3.15
N ILE A 265 -16.29 38.84 3.31
CA ILE A 265 -17.23 39.92 3.02
C ILE A 265 -16.99 41.12 3.94
N ARG A 266 -16.77 40.91 5.24
CA ARG A 266 -16.43 42.00 6.16
C ARG A 266 -15.15 42.71 5.74
N ASP A 267 -14.14 41.98 5.27
CA ASP A 267 -12.89 42.57 4.77
C ASP A 267 -13.12 43.39 3.49
N ILE A 268 -13.97 42.92 2.57
CA ILE A 268 -14.36 43.67 1.37
C ILE A 268 -15.10 44.95 1.77
N LEU A 269 -16.08 44.85 2.67
CA LEU A 269 -16.85 46.01 3.12
C LEU A 269 -15.96 47.04 3.81
N ARG A 270 -14.96 46.62 4.59
CA ARG A 270 -13.93 47.52 5.13
C ARG A 270 -13.13 48.21 4.02
N LEU A 271 -12.72 47.48 2.99
CA LEU A 271 -12.05 48.08 1.83
C LEU A 271 -12.95 49.08 1.09
N GLU A 272 -14.27 48.88 1.10
CA GLU A 272 -15.26 49.85 0.57
C GLU A 272 -15.61 50.98 1.56
N GLY A 273 -14.98 51.05 2.74
CA GLY A 273 -15.16 52.12 3.72
C GLY A 273 -16.23 51.85 4.79
N VAL A 274 -16.68 50.60 4.95
CA VAL A 274 -17.68 50.21 5.95
C VAL A 274 -17.01 49.41 7.09
N GLU A 275 -16.80 50.05 8.24
CA GLU A 275 -15.96 49.47 9.31
C GLU A 275 -16.66 48.45 10.22
N LYS A 276 -17.98 48.59 10.42
CA LYS A 276 -18.75 47.76 11.36
C LYS A 276 -20.06 47.28 10.76
N VAL A 277 -20.17 45.97 10.62
CA VAL A 277 -21.37 45.32 10.07
C VAL A 277 -21.81 44.20 10.99
N LYS A 278 -23.08 44.24 11.41
CA LYS A 278 -23.72 43.15 12.14
C LYS A 278 -24.06 42.02 11.18
N ASP A 279 -23.99 40.78 11.66
CA ASP A 279 -24.24 39.57 10.86
C ASP A 279 -25.64 39.57 10.23
N SER A 280 -26.64 40.12 10.93
CA SER A 280 -28.01 40.25 10.44
C SER A 280 -28.12 41.14 9.20
N ASP A 281 -27.21 42.11 9.08
CA ASP A 281 -27.28 43.19 8.09
C ASP A 281 -26.30 42.96 6.93
N ILE A 282 -25.39 41.98 7.04
CA ILE A 282 -24.36 41.68 6.03
C ILE A 282 -24.96 41.55 4.63
N ILE A 283 -26.07 40.83 4.47
CA ILE A 283 -26.68 40.62 3.15
C ILE A 283 -27.12 41.97 2.55
N ASN A 284 -27.82 42.79 3.34
CA ASN A 284 -28.39 44.05 2.87
C ASN A 284 -27.28 45.07 2.56
N ILE A 285 -26.25 45.14 3.41
CA ILE A 285 -25.11 46.04 3.20
C ILE A 285 -24.27 45.58 2.01
N PHE A 286 -24.03 44.27 1.85
CA PHE A 286 -23.32 43.74 0.69
C PHE A 286 -24.08 44.01 -0.62
N GLU A 287 -25.42 43.88 -0.61
CA GLU A 287 -26.27 44.24 -1.73
C GLU A 287 -26.16 45.73 -2.09
N ALA A 288 -26.23 46.64 -1.11
CA ALA A 288 -26.15 48.08 -1.35
C ALA A 288 -24.74 48.56 -1.75
N GLU A 289 -23.70 48.11 -1.05
CA GLU A 289 -22.35 48.66 -1.15
C GLU A 289 -21.49 47.96 -2.22
N VAL A 290 -21.82 46.73 -2.58
CA VAL A 290 -21.02 45.94 -3.53
C VAL A 290 -21.78 45.65 -4.81
N ILE A 291 -23.03 45.17 -4.71
CA ILE A 291 -23.81 44.76 -5.88
C ILE A 291 -24.40 45.97 -6.60
N HIS A 292 -25.12 46.85 -5.90
CA HIS A 292 -25.75 48.04 -6.52
C HIS A 292 -24.72 49.03 -7.06
N LYS A 293 -23.52 49.10 -6.46
CA LYS A 293 -22.40 49.89 -6.99
C LYS A 293 -21.72 49.25 -8.22
N GLY A 294 -22.19 48.09 -8.68
CA GLY A 294 -21.66 47.40 -9.86
C GLY A 294 -20.27 46.78 -9.65
N LEU A 295 -19.80 46.66 -8.41
CA LEU A 295 -18.48 46.12 -8.10
C LEU A 295 -18.44 44.60 -8.30
N MET A 296 -19.57 43.93 -8.12
CA MET A 296 -19.72 42.49 -8.33
C MET A 296 -21.06 42.12 -8.99
N PRO A 297 -21.09 41.05 -9.81
CA PRO A 297 -22.34 40.52 -10.39
C PRO A 297 -23.35 40.02 -9.36
N GLU A 298 -24.65 40.22 -9.64
CA GLU A 298 -25.77 39.82 -8.77
C GLU A 298 -25.79 38.31 -8.45
N LYS A 299 -25.21 37.45 -9.31
CA LYS A 299 -25.15 36.00 -9.05
C LYS A 299 -24.48 35.67 -7.70
N TYR A 300 -23.51 36.48 -7.26
CA TYR A 300 -22.79 36.25 -6.00
C TYR A 300 -23.63 36.59 -4.77
N LEU A 301 -24.56 37.54 -4.89
CA LEU A 301 -25.56 37.80 -3.85
C LEU A 301 -26.52 36.60 -3.68
N ARG A 302 -26.93 35.98 -4.79
CA ARG A 302 -27.77 34.77 -4.74
C ARG A 302 -27.03 33.62 -4.05
N ILE A 303 -25.74 33.44 -4.34
CA ILE A 303 -24.90 32.43 -3.66
C ILE A 303 -24.75 32.76 -2.17
N LEU A 304 -24.51 34.02 -1.80
CA LEU A 304 -24.44 34.43 -0.39
C LEU A 304 -25.75 34.14 0.35
N LYS A 305 -26.90 34.51 -0.23
CA LYS A 305 -28.23 34.20 0.33
C LYS A 305 -28.43 32.68 0.53
N GLN A 306 -27.93 31.86 -0.40
CA GLN A 306 -27.94 30.40 -0.26
C GLN A 306 -27.04 29.89 0.88
N VAL A 307 -25.82 30.42 1.03
CA VAL A 307 -24.89 30.05 2.11
C VAL A 307 -25.48 30.41 3.48
N VAL A 308 -26.08 31.60 3.62
CA VAL A 308 -26.73 32.03 4.86
C VAL A 308 -27.96 31.17 5.16
N LYS A 309 -28.77 30.85 4.15
CA LYS A 309 -29.91 29.94 4.31
C LYS A 309 -29.44 28.54 4.75
N ALA A 310 -28.38 28.02 4.15
CA ALA A 310 -27.82 26.72 4.50
C ALA A 310 -27.40 26.65 5.97
N LYS A 311 -26.77 27.71 6.51
CA LYS A 311 -26.44 27.76 7.94
C LYS A 311 -27.69 27.70 8.81
N LYS A 312 -28.76 28.42 8.45
CA LYS A 312 -30.05 28.36 9.16
C LYS A 312 -30.69 26.99 9.09
N ASP A 313 -30.68 26.35 7.92
CA ASP A 313 -31.22 25.01 7.72
C ASP A 313 -30.39 23.95 8.47
N TYR A 314 -29.07 24.14 8.59
CA TYR A 314 -28.19 23.34 9.46
C TYR A 314 -28.58 23.50 10.94
N ASP A 315 -28.71 24.73 11.43
CA ASP A 315 -29.09 25.00 12.82
C ASP A 315 -30.50 24.46 13.15
N ALA A 316 -31.39 24.43 12.16
CA ALA A 316 -32.72 23.85 12.25
C ALA A 316 -32.76 22.32 12.01
N LYS A 317 -31.63 21.67 11.73
CA LYS A 317 -31.51 20.23 11.40
C LYS A 317 -32.34 19.79 10.18
N LYS A 318 -32.55 20.68 9.21
CA LYS A 318 -33.34 20.47 7.98
C LYS A 318 -32.48 20.30 6.72
N LEU A 319 -31.16 20.31 6.84
CA LEU A 319 -30.24 20.28 5.71
C LEU A 319 -30.21 18.90 5.03
N LEU A 320 -30.43 18.85 3.71
CA LEU A 320 -30.39 17.62 2.92
C LEU A 320 -29.02 17.41 2.27
N LYS A 321 -28.58 16.15 2.11
CA LYS A 321 -27.24 15.81 1.59
C LYS A 321 -26.95 16.42 0.20
N HIS A 322 -27.90 16.35 -0.72
CA HIS A 322 -27.73 16.89 -2.07
C HIS A 322 -27.56 18.42 -2.08
N ASP A 323 -28.21 19.11 -1.14
CA ASP A 323 -28.07 20.55 -0.96
C ASP A 323 -26.68 20.90 -0.46
N VAL A 324 -26.14 20.15 0.51
CA VAL A 324 -24.82 20.38 1.10
C VAL A 324 -23.71 20.36 0.05
N THR A 325 -23.68 19.35 -0.82
CA THR A 325 -22.63 19.23 -1.85
C THR A 325 -22.68 20.40 -2.83
N LYS A 326 -23.88 20.79 -3.28
CA LYS A 326 -24.08 21.93 -4.18
C LYS A 326 -23.67 23.24 -3.50
N LEU A 327 -24.05 23.42 -2.24
CA LEU A 327 -23.72 24.60 -1.44
C LEU A 327 -22.20 24.72 -1.22
N ASN A 328 -21.50 23.63 -0.90
CA ASN A 328 -20.05 23.63 -0.75
C ASN A 328 -19.31 23.98 -2.06
N LYS A 329 -19.89 23.64 -3.22
CA LYS A 329 -19.36 24.07 -4.52
C LYS A 329 -19.59 25.57 -4.75
N SER A 330 -20.81 26.05 -4.51
CA SER A 330 -21.16 27.46 -4.66
C SER A 330 -20.38 28.36 -3.69
N ALA A 331 -20.22 27.95 -2.43
CA ALA A 331 -19.45 28.67 -1.43
C ALA A 331 -17.98 28.79 -1.84
N ARG A 332 -17.38 27.74 -2.39
CA ARG A 332 -16.01 27.79 -2.94
C ARG A 332 -15.89 28.73 -4.14
N GLU A 333 -16.87 28.74 -5.05
CA GLU A 333 -16.91 29.71 -6.15
C GLU A 333 -16.95 31.15 -5.61
N LEU A 334 -17.81 31.40 -4.63
CA LEU A 334 -17.93 32.73 -4.00
C LEU A 334 -16.64 33.13 -3.31
N ILE A 335 -16.06 32.28 -2.45
CA ILE A 335 -14.79 32.55 -1.75
C ILE A 335 -13.70 32.91 -2.75
N LYS A 336 -13.53 32.11 -3.81
CA LYS A 336 -12.52 32.37 -4.85
C LYS A 336 -12.70 33.77 -5.45
N PHE A 337 -13.93 34.12 -5.84
CA PHE A 337 -14.20 35.41 -6.44
C PHE A 337 -13.99 36.59 -5.46
N LEU A 338 -14.41 36.44 -4.20
CA LEU A 338 -14.23 37.46 -3.18
C LEU A 338 -12.74 37.70 -2.89
N VAL A 339 -11.93 36.63 -2.81
CA VAL A 339 -10.47 36.74 -2.65
C VAL A 339 -9.82 37.42 -3.86
N GLU A 340 -10.20 37.03 -5.08
CA GLU A 340 -9.72 37.68 -6.31
C GLU A 340 -10.11 39.17 -6.37
N TYR A 341 -11.27 39.54 -5.82
CA TYR A 341 -11.68 40.94 -5.70
C TYR A 341 -10.77 41.73 -4.75
N ILE A 342 -10.53 41.20 -3.54
CA ILE A 342 -9.60 41.81 -2.57
C ILE A 342 -8.22 41.99 -3.20
N GLN A 343 -7.70 40.96 -3.86
CA GLN A 343 -6.39 41.00 -4.51
C GLN A 343 -6.34 42.05 -5.62
N ARG A 344 -7.35 42.12 -6.50
CA ARG A 344 -7.41 43.14 -7.57
C ARG A 344 -7.51 44.55 -7.00
N LYS A 345 -8.30 44.76 -5.96
CA LYS A 345 -8.44 46.08 -5.33
C LYS A 345 -7.13 46.51 -4.66
N ARG A 346 -6.50 45.63 -3.87
CA ARG A 346 -5.18 45.88 -3.29
C ARG A 346 -4.12 46.13 -4.36
N GLY A 347 -4.13 45.37 -5.45
CA GLY A 347 -3.22 45.57 -6.59
C GLY A 347 -3.39 46.93 -7.25
N ARG A 348 -4.63 47.38 -7.47
CA ARG A 348 -4.92 48.72 -8.03
C ARG A 348 -4.46 49.84 -7.10
N GLU A 349 -4.72 49.73 -5.80
CA GLU A 349 -4.23 50.72 -4.84
C GLU A 349 -2.70 50.71 -4.77
N LEU A 350 -2.07 49.53 -4.84
CA LEU A 350 -0.63 49.42 -4.87
C LEU A 350 -0.02 50.10 -6.10
N GLU A 351 -0.58 49.91 -7.30
CA GLU A 351 -0.08 50.58 -8.51
C GLU A 351 -0.15 52.11 -8.40
N LYS A 352 -1.14 52.69 -7.71
CA LYS A 352 -1.20 54.13 -7.44
C LYS A 352 -0.07 54.64 -6.53
N THR A 353 0.57 53.76 -5.77
CA THR A 353 1.69 54.12 -4.89
C THR A 353 3.05 54.04 -5.58
N LYS A 354 3.08 53.58 -6.83
CA LYS A 354 4.31 53.33 -7.57
C LYS A 354 4.70 54.52 -8.44
N ILE A 355 5.98 54.87 -8.38
CA ILE A 355 6.63 55.76 -9.34
C ILE A 355 7.57 54.88 -10.15
N ARG A 356 7.26 54.68 -11.42
CA ARG A 356 8.16 53.99 -12.34
C ARG A 356 9.02 54.99 -13.07
N VAL A 357 10.29 54.67 -13.19
CA VAL A 357 11.28 55.52 -13.85
C VAL A 357 12.09 54.73 -14.86
N LYS A 358 12.60 55.41 -15.87
CA LYS A 358 13.60 54.89 -16.79
C LYS A 358 14.89 55.66 -16.61
N HIS A 359 16.01 54.95 -16.51
CA HIS A 359 17.35 55.53 -16.40
C HIS A 359 18.31 54.76 -17.31
N GLY A 360 18.86 55.45 -18.31
CA GLY A 360 19.61 54.80 -19.38
C GLY A 360 18.78 53.72 -20.10
N LYS A 361 19.20 52.45 -19.97
CA LYS A 361 18.51 51.27 -20.55
C LYS A 361 17.72 50.46 -19.51
N LYS A 362 17.65 50.91 -18.26
CA LYS A 362 17.05 50.20 -17.13
C LYS A 362 15.77 50.86 -16.67
N PHE A 363 14.92 50.08 -16.01
CA PHE A 363 13.68 50.56 -15.43
C PHE A 363 13.71 50.41 -13.90
N GLY A 364 13.49 51.51 -13.19
CA GLY A 364 13.41 51.54 -11.74
C GLY A 364 11.96 51.68 -11.26
N GLU A 365 11.69 51.27 -10.03
CA GLU A 365 10.38 51.43 -9.39
C GLU A 365 10.56 51.90 -7.94
N ILE A 366 9.86 52.97 -7.56
CA ILE A 366 9.72 53.40 -6.18
C ILE A 366 8.29 53.10 -5.71
N ILE A 367 8.15 52.38 -4.61
CA ILE A 367 6.87 52.03 -3.99
C ILE A 367 6.73 52.82 -2.69
N LEU A 368 5.72 53.70 -2.63
CA LEU A 368 5.48 54.60 -1.50
C LEU A 368 4.47 53.98 -0.51
N LEU A 369 4.96 53.49 0.63
CA LEU A 369 4.16 52.79 1.65
C LEU A 369 4.19 53.53 2.99
N GLY A 370 3.24 54.46 3.18
CA GLY A 370 3.12 55.23 4.42
C GLY A 370 4.34 56.13 4.66
N LYS A 371 5.16 55.79 5.66
CA LYS A 371 6.42 56.52 5.98
C LYS A 371 7.67 55.90 5.35
N LYS A 372 7.54 54.80 4.61
CA LYS A 372 8.66 54.11 3.96
C LYS A 372 8.50 54.16 2.44
N ALA A 373 9.62 54.30 1.73
CA ALA A 373 9.70 54.11 0.30
C ALA A 373 10.63 52.94 0.01
N PHE A 374 10.17 51.98 -0.78
CA PHE A 374 11.03 50.91 -1.31
C PHE A 374 11.46 51.28 -2.72
N ILE A 375 12.73 51.10 -3.04
CA ILE A 375 13.34 51.48 -4.30
C ILE A 375 13.92 50.23 -4.94
N ILE A 376 13.42 49.86 -6.11
CA ILE A 376 13.95 48.81 -6.97
C ILE A 376 14.74 49.50 -8.08
N HIS A 377 16.04 49.25 -8.13
CA HIS A 377 16.91 49.96 -9.08
C HIS A 377 16.76 49.47 -10.52
N ASP A 378 16.46 48.19 -10.70
CA ASP A 378 16.32 47.54 -12.00
C ASP A 378 15.26 46.43 -11.88
N ILE A 379 14.07 46.66 -12.44
CA ILE A 379 12.94 45.72 -12.35
C ILE A 379 13.12 44.49 -13.25
N ASP A 380 13.95 44.61 -14.30
CA ASP A 380 14.19 43.57 -15.31
C ASP A 380 15.37 42.64 -14.92
N ASN A 381 16.10 42.98 -13.85
CA ASN A 381 17.19 42.15 -13.35
C ASN A 381 16.63 41.00 -12.48
N GLU A 382 17.12 39.77 -12.70
CA GLU A 382 16.77 38.59 -11.91
C GLU A 382 17.13 38.80 -10.42
N ASP A 383 18.27 39.41 -10.15
CA ASP A 383 18.73 39.78 -8.80
C ASP A 383 18.28 41.22 -8.46
N LYS A 384 16.98 41.40 -8.25
CA LYS A 384 16.38 42.69 -7.89
C LYS A 384 17.08 43.34 -6.69
N THR A 385 17.82 44.42 -6.94
CA THR A 385 18.45 45.19 -5.86
C THR A 385 17.44 46.15 -5.25
N VAL A 386 17.07 45.89 -3.98
CA VAL A 386 16.08 46.68 -3.23
C VAL A 386 16.78 47.58 -2.22
N SER A 387 16.34 48.83 -2.12
CA SER A 387 16.71 49.77 -1.06
C SER A 387 15.45 50.26 -0.35
N VAL A 388 15.58 50.70 0.90
CA VAL A 388 14.48 51.30 1.67
C VAL A 388 14.91 52.69 2.15
N ALA A 389 13.98 53.63 2.10
CA ALA A 389 14.15 55.01 2.54
C ALA A 389 12.99 55.44 3.45
N THR A 390 13.21 56.47 4.27
CA THR A 390 12.15 57.13 5.03
C THR A 390 11.60 58.31 4.24
N ILE A 391 10.28 58.39 4.14
CA ILE A 391 9.55 59.52 3.52
C ILE A 391 9.35 60.59 4.59
N ASN A 392 9.97 61.75 4.40
CA ASN A 392 9.86 62.91 5.28
C ASN A 392 8.55 63.69 5.07
N LEU A 393 8.23 64.60 5.98
CA LEU A 393 6.99 65.41 5.90
C LEU A 393 6.94 66.30 4.65
N ASP A 394 8.09 66.75 4.16
CA ASP A 394 8.24 67.51 2.92
C ASP A 394 8.18 66.64 1.65
N GLY A 395 8.16 65.31 1.81
CA GLY A 395 8.13 64.32 0.74
C GLY A 395 9.51 63.87 0.23
N SER A 396 10.59 64.36 0.83
CA SER A 396 11.95 63.91 0.52
C SER A 396 12.22 62.49 1.02
N LEU A 397 13.08 61.76 0.33
CA LEU A 397 13.57 60.45 0.71
C LEU A 397 14.91 60.59 1.44
N SER A 398 14.99 60.06 2.66
CA SER A 398 16.22 60.10 3.47
C SER A 398 16.58 58.73 4.02
N GLY A 399 17.86 58.56 4.41
CA GLY A 399 18.34 57.33 5.04
C GLY A 399 18.27 56.10 4.14
N ILE A 400 18.53 56.26 2.84
CA ILE A 400 18.51 55.17 1.86
C ILE A 400 19.53 54.11 2.28
N LYS A 401 19.04 52.90 2.56
CA LYS A 401 19.87 51.74 2.93
C LYS A 401 19.47 50.52 2.12
N LYS A 402 20.39 49.57 1.97
CA LYS A 402 20.12 48.28 1.32
C LYS A 402 19.03 47.54 2.09
N SER A 403 18.10 46.94 1.36
CA SER A 403 16.99 46.14 1.89
C SER A 403 16.92 44.80 1.14
N SER A 404 15.97 43.94 1.50
CA SER A 404 15.76 42.62 0.89
C SER A 404 14.36 42.50 0.28
N LEU A 405 14.19 41.55 -0.64
CA LEU A 405 12.87 41.18 -1.16
C LEU A 405 11.91 40.74 -0.04
N GLU A 406 12.42 40.04 0.98
CA GLU A 406 11.62 39.64 2.14
C GLU A 406 11.11 40.84 2.96
N GLU A 407 11.93 41.89 3.12
CA GLU A 407 11.53 43.10 3.82
C GLU A 407 10.50 43.92 3.01
N LEU A 408 10.64 43.93 1.67
CA LEU A 408 9.65 44.49 0.75
C LEU A 408 8.31 43.73 0.84
N GLU A 409 8.33 42.40 0.78
CA GLU A 409 7.12 41.57 0.92
C GLU A 409 6.41 41.80 2.26
N LYS A 410 7.17 41.90 3.36
CA LYS A 410 6.62 42.28 4.67
C LYS A 410 6.01 43.68 4.65
N GLY A 411 6.64 44.63 3.95
CA GLY A 411 6.09 45.98 3.77
C GLY A 411 4.76 46.00 3.00
N LEU A 412 4.67 45.23 1.92
CA LEU A 412 3.48 45.11 1.07
C LEU A 412 2.29 44.43 1.77
N THR A 413 2.57 43.59 2.77
CA THR A 413 1.54 42.84 3.51
C THR A 413 1.11 43.50 4.82
N ALA A 414 2.00 44.26 5.48
CA ALA A 414 1.76 44.82 6.81
C ALA A 414 1.14 46.24 6.83
N VAL A 415 1.21 46.98 5.72
CA VAL A 415 0.79 48.40 5.68
C VAL A 415 -0.53 48.54 4.95
N GLU A 416 -1.49 49.28 5.54
CA GLU A 416 -2.67 49.74 4.81
C GLU A 416 -2.20 50.62 3.65
N ILE A 417 -2.45 50.15 2.42
CA ILE A 417 -2.05 50.85 1.22
C ILE A 417 -2.76 52.21 1.21
N PRO A 418 -2.03 53.34 1.27
CA PRO A 418 -2.65 54.65 1.35
C PRO A 418 -3.50 54.91 0.10
N ALA A 419 -4.80 55.21 0.30
CA ALA A 419 -5.75 55.44 -0.79
C ALA A 419 -5.38 56.64 -1.69
N LYS A 420 -4.53 57.55 -1.18
CA LYS A 420 -3.96 58.68 -1.92
C LYS A 420 -2.51 58.86 -1.52
N VAL A 421 -1.62 58.82 -2.50
CA VAL A 421 -0.20 59.17 -2.34
C VAL A 421 0.05 60.48 -3.07
N PHE A 422 0.66 61.43 -2.39
CA PHE A 422 1.03 62.72 -2.96
C PHE A 422 2.53 62.74 -3.25
N ILE A 423 2.87 62.98 -4.51
CA ILE A 423 4.25 63.16 -4.96
C ILE A 423 4.58 64.65 -4.79
N LYS A 424 5.48 64.96 -3.86
CA LYS A 424 5.92 66.34 -3.59
C LYS A 424 7.21 66.64 -4.34
N GLU A 425 7.46 67.91 -4.63
CA GLU A 425 8.60 68.38 -5.42
C GLU A 425 9.97 67.78 -5.02
N PRO A 426 10.32 67.63 -3.71
CA PRO A 426 11.62 67.10 -3.30
C PRO A 426 11.90 65.67 -3.78
N ILE A 427 10.86 64.86 -4.02
CA ILE A 427 11.06 63.47 -4.46
C ILE A 427 11.64 63.42 -5.88
N PHE A 428 11.39 64.42 -6.73
CA PHE A 428 11.94 64.49 -8.08
C PHE A 428 13.44 64.80 -8.07
N GLU A 429 13.92 65.58 -7.09
CA GLU A 429 15.36 65.74 -6.89
C GLU A 429 15.99 64.45 -6.37
N ASN A 430 15.31 63.74 -5.45
CA ASN A 430 15.79 62.42 -5.01
C ASN A 430 15.82 61.40 -6.16
N LEU A 431 14.91 61.45 -7.13
CA LEU A 431 14.99 60.60 -8.33
C LEU A 431 16.30 60.81 -9.08
N LYS A 432 16.76 62.07 -9.21
CA LYS A 432 18.03 62.39 -9.89
C LYS A 432 19.23 61.88 -9.11
N ASP A 433 19.18 61.96 -7.78
CA ASP A 433 20.25 61.46 -6.92
C ASP A 433 20.34 59.92 -6.95
N ILE A 434 19.19 59.25 -7.01
CA ILE A 434 19.09 57.78 -6.97
C ILE A 434 19.39 57.15 -8.33
N PHE A 435 18.79 57.68 -9.40
CA PHE A 435 18.79 57.06 -10.74
C PHE A 435 19.62 57.83 -11.77
N GLY A 436 20.18 59.00 -11.42
CA GLY A 436 20.95 59.86 -12.31
C GLY A 436 20.13 61.01 -12.91
N ARG A 437 20.83 62.01 -13.46
CA ARG A 437 20.24 63.27 -13.94
C ARG A 437 19.27 63.12 -15.12
N ASP A 438 19.41 62.05 -15.90
CA ASP A 438 18.59 61.78 -17.10
C ASP A 438 17.39 60.87 -16.80
N VAL A 439 16.93 60.83 -15.55
CA VAL A 439 15.79 59.99 -15.13
C VAL A 439 14.49 60.48 -15.75
N GLU A 440 13.77 59.57 -16.40
CA GLU A 440 12.46 59.82 -17.00
C GLU A 440 11.37 59.18 -16.12
N VAL A 441 10.32 59.93 -15.75
CA VAL A 441 9.18 59.38 -15.00
C VAL A 441 8.14 58.86 -15.98
N LEU A 442 7.72 57.61 -15.80
CA LEU A 442 6.72 56.99 -16.65
C LEU A 442 5.31 57.33 -16.15
N ILE A 443 4.51 57.99 -16.99
CA ILE A 443 3.10 58.31 -16.72
C ILE A 443 2.25 57.43 -17.65
N ASN A 444 1.59 56.43 -17.08
CA ASN A 444 0.95 55.26 -17.72
C ASN A 444 1.91 54.18 -18.25
N TYR A 445 1.62 52.96 -17.81
CA TYR A 445 2.11 51.70 -18.35
C TYR A 445 0.96 50.96 -19.03
#